data_AF-A0A015JDR5-F1
#
_entry.id   AF-A0A015JDR5-F1
#
_cell.length_a   1.000
_cell.length_b   1.000
_cell.length_c   1.000
_cell.angle_alpha   90.00
_cell.angle_beta   90.00
_cell.angle_gamma   90.00
#
_symmetry.space_group_name_H-M   'P 1'
#
loop_
_entity.id
_entity.type
_entity.pdbx_description
1 polymer ?
#
loop_
_entity_poly.entity_id
_entity_poly.type
_entity_poly.pdbx_seq_one_letter_code
_entity_poly.pdbx_strand_id
1 'polypeptide(L)'
;MDLFTIISKLENNQYASIEEFEKDICLIFRNCYIYNDIGSEMHILGEELESTFNKIWTEKIDFQVKQKENLKRTRNNDTDSSSELVTKQIRILEQNKDKLVYRQVVNDALLIASAYENLVANNILPFIELLKTFLSTRSQISLSSANEPVLQAIVENLLPLKYCIPELSLVMDGTKLKGFG
;
A
#
# COMPACT_ATOMS: atom_id res chain seq x y z
N MET A 1 -3.96 21.02 22.68
CA MET A 1 -3.59 20.29 21.46
C MET A 1 -2.08 20.29 21.39
N ASP A 2 -1.50 19.14 21.07
CA ASP A 2 -0.06 18.88 21.05
C ASP A 2 0.20 17.75 20.05
N LEU A 3 1.46 17.59 19.64
CA LEU A 3 1.82 16.63 18.58
C LEU A 3 1.56 15.17 18.99
N PHE A 4 1.67 14.83 20.27
CA PHE A 4 1.39 13.47 20.75
C PHE A 4 -0.09 13.13 20.60
N THR A 5 -0.97 14.06 20.96
CA THR A 5 -2.41 13.94 20.76
C THR A 5 -2.76 13.81 19.27
N ILE A 6 -2.12 14.59 18.40
CA ILE A 6 -2.35 14.52 16.94
C ILE A 6 -1.90 13.16 16.37
N ILE A 7 -0.74 12.65 16.78
CA ILE A 7 -0.23 11.34 16.36
C ILE A 7 -1.20 10.24 16.78
N SER A 8 -1.67 10.26 18.03
CA SER A 8 -2.66 9.29 18.51
C SER A 8 -3.97 9.33 17.71
N LYS A 9 -4.46 10.55 17.39
CA LYS A 9 -5.65 10.71 16.53
C LYS A 9 -5.44 10.16 15.12
N LEU A 10 -4.24 10.30 14.55
CA LEU A 10 -3.89 9.71 13.25
C LEU A 10 -3.87 8.18 13.30
N GLU A 11 -3.18 7.60 14.28
CA GLU A 11 -3.04 6.14 14.43
C GLU A 11 -4.39 5.45 14.64
N ASN A 12 -5.31 6.12 15.32
CA ASN A 12 -6.65 5.62 15.61
C ASN A 12 -7.71 6.03 14.57
N ASN A 13 -7.32 6.61 13.42
CA ASN A 13 -8.21 7.08 12.36
C ASN A 13 -9.34 8.01 12.85
N GLN A 14 -9.02 8.95 13.75
CA GLN A 14 -9.99 9.84 14.40
C GLN A 14 -10.20 11.19 13.69
N TYR A 15 -9.60 11.38 12.52
CA TYR A 15 -9.84 12.54 11.66
C TYR A 15 -10.79 12.16 10.53
N ALA A 16 -11.94 12.81 10.47
CA ALA A 16 -12.92 12.59 9.40
C ALA A 16 -12.55 13.35 8.12
N SER A 17 -11.72 14.39 8.24
CA SER A 17 -11.25 15.18 7.11
C SER A 17 -9.86 15.77 7.33
N ILE A 18 -9.22 16.18 6.23
CA ILE A 18 -7.88 16.80 6.26
C ILE A 18 -7.91 18.19 6.93
N GLU A 19 -9.04 18.88 6.86
CA GLU A 19 -9.28 20.17 7.51
C GLU A 19 -9.37 20.04 9.04
N GLU A 20 -9.83 18.89 9.56
CA GLU A 20 -9.82 18.64 11.01
C GLU A 20 -8.39 18.46 11.53
N PHE A 21 -7.54 17.77 10.76
CA PHE A 21 -6.11 17.66 11.05
C PHE A 21 -5.41 19.03 11.01
N GLU A 22 -5.68 19.83 9.98
CA GLU A 22 -5.16 21.20 9.85
C GLU A 22 -5.54 22.06 11.05
N LYS A 23 -6.82 22.04 11.46
CA LYS A 23 -7.30 22.82 12.61
C LYS A 23 -6.57 22.47 13.89
N ASP A 24 -6.28 21.20 14.12
CA ASP A 24 -5.54 20.77 15.31
C ASP A 24 -4.08 21.24 15.26
N ILE A 25 -3.43 21.21 14.09
CA ILE A 25 -2.09 21.78 13.92
C ILE A 25 -2.09 23.30 14.13
N CYS A 26 -3.02 24.04 13.52
CA CYS A 26 -3.17 25.47 13.72
C CYS A 26 -3.46 25.83 15.18
N LEU A 27 -4.18 24.97 15.91
CA LEU A 27 -4.43 25.15 17.34
C LEU A 27 -3.12 25.05 18.15
N ILE A 28 -2.13 24.26 17.72
CA ILE A 28 -0.80 24.24 18.33
C ILE A 28 -0.13 25.61 18.18
N PHE A 29 -0.11 26.19 16.97
CA PHE A 29 0.48 27.51 16.73
C PHE A 29 -0.24 28.61 17.50
N ARG A 30 -1.58 28.60 17.50
CA ARG A 30 -2.37 29.58 18.24
C ARG A 30 -2.12 29.50 19.75
N ASN A 31 -2.00 28.28 20.30
CA ASN A 31 -1.63 28.11 21.70
C ASN A 31 -0.21 28.65 21.95
N CYS A 32 0.74 28.40 21.03
CA CYS A 32 2.08 28.97 21.12
C CYS A 32 2.04 30.50 21.25
N TYR A 33 1.25 31.19 20.43
CA TYR A 33 1.17 32.66 20.46
C TYR A 33 0.38 33.22 21.65
N ILE A 34 -0.57 32.45 22.21
CA ILE A 34 -1.32 32.85 23.41
C ILE A 34 -0.43 32.77 24.66
N TYR A 35 0.42 31.75 24.76
CA TYR A 35 1.21 31.50 25.96
C TYR A 35 2.61 32.11 25.94
N ASN A 36 3.10 32.60 24.79
CA ASN A 36 4.44 33.16 24.65
C ASN A 36 4.39 34.60 24.17
N ASP A 37 5.15 35.47 24.84
CA ASP A 37 5.27 36.89 24.50
C ASP A 37 5.80 37.10 23.07
N ILE A 38 5.30 38.13 22.41
CA ILE A 38 5.74 38.54 21.07
C ILE A 38 7.25 38.82 21.11
N GLY A 39 8.00 38.22 20.19
CA GLY A 39 9.46 38.34 20.10
C GLY A 39 10.26 37.45 21.05
N SER A 40 9.59 36.62 21.86
CA SER A 40 10.28 35.53 22.59
C SER A 40 10.76 34.46 21.61
N GLU A 41 11.79 33.71 22.01
CA GLU A 41 12.35 32.61 21.19
C GLU A 41 11.27 31.59 20.79
N MET A 42 10.38 31.23 21.71
CA MET A 42 9.28 30.28 21.44
C MET A 42 8.25 30.86 20.45
N HIS A 43 7.99 32.16 20.53
CA HIS A 43 7.10 32.84 19.58
C HIS A 43 7.70 32.81 18.16
N ILE A 44 8.98 33.16 18.02
CA ILE A 44 9.70 33.18 16.73
C ILE A 44 9.76 31.77 16.13
N LEU A 45 10.12 30.76 16.93
CA LEU A 45 10.14 29.36 16.48
C LEU A 45 8.75 28.87 16.07
N GLY A 46 7.70 29.33 16.76
CA GLY A 46 6.32 29.09 16.38
C GLY A 46 5.98 29.66 15.00
N GLU A 47 6.36 30.92 14.71
CA GLU A 47 6.18 31.55 13.40
C GLU A 47 6.95 30.84 12.28
N GLU A 48 8.20 30.44 12.52
CA GLU A 48 9.00 29.70 11.54
C GLU A 48 8.40 28.33 11.21
N LEU A 49 7.91 27.62 12.23
CA LEU A 49 7.26 26.32 12.06
C LEU A 49 5.91 26.45 11.35
N GLU A 50 5.09 27.45 11.70
CA GLU A 50 3.83 27.73 11.02
C GLU A 50 4.07 28.09 9.55
N SER A 51 5.07 28.92 9.25
CA SER A 51 5.45 29.28 7.88
C SER A 51 5.87 28.06 7.06
N THR A 52 6.70 27.18 7.64
CA THR A 52 7.13 25.93 7.00
C THR A 52 5.94 24.99 6.76
N PHE A 53 5.06 24.86 7.75
CA PHE A 53 3.83 24.07 7.62
C PHE A 53 2.96 24.61 6.50
N ASN A 54 2.67 25.92 6.48
CA ASN A 54 1.82 26.56 5.48
C ASN A 54 2.39 26.43 4.07
N LYS A 55 3.72 26.49 3.91
CA LYS A 55 4.37 26.24 2.62
C LYS A 55 4.12 24.81 2.14
N ILE A 56 4.38 23.81 2.98
CA ILE A 56 4.17 22.39 2.64
C ILE A 56 2.68 22.12 2.40
N TRP A 57 1.82 22.69 3.23
CA TRP A 57 0.38 22.55 3.16
C TRP A 57 -0.16 23.14 1.86
N THR A 58 0.23 24.37 1.53
CA THR A 58 -0.17 25.04 0.29
C THR A 58 0.37 24.29 -0.93
N GLU A 59 1.62 23.83 -0.96
CA GLU A 59 2.15 23.04 -2.07
C GLU A 59 1.37 21.73 -2.29
N LYS A 60 0.99 21.05 -1.19
CA LYS A 60 0.16 19.83 -1.26
C LYS A 60 -1.29 20.13 -1.67
N ILE A 61 -1.87 21.21 -1.18
CA ILE A 61 -3.23 21.62 -1.54
C ILE A 61 -3.28 22.15 -2.97
N ASP A 62 -2.28 22.89 -3.46
CA ASP A 62 -2.17 23.34 -4.86
C ASP A 62 -2.04 22.16 -5.82
N PHE A 63 -1.31 21.11 -5.42
CA PHE A 63 -1.30 19.86 -6.15
C PHE A 63 -2.71 19.25 -6.21
N GLN A 64 -3.45 19.23 -5.10
CA GLN A 64 -4.84 18.77 -5.07
C GLN A 64 -5.83 19.68 -5.81
N VAL A 65 -5.63 21.00 -5.82
CA VAL A 65 -6.48 22.01 -6.48
C VAL A 65 -6.24 22.01 -7.99
N LYS A 66 -4.99 21.86 -8.46
CA LYS A 66 -4.69 21.65 -9.89
C LYS A 66 -5.24 20.33 -10.40
N GLN A 67 -5.28 19.29 -9.56
CA GLN A 67 -6.01 18.04 -9.87
C GLN A 67 -7.54 18.29 -9.93
N LYS A 68 -8.10 19.13 -9.03
CA LYS A 68 -9.52 19.50 -8.96
C LYS A 68 -10.01 20.45 -10.07
N GLU A 69 -9.18 21.38 -10.56
CA GLU A 69 -9.52 22.29 -11.67
C GLU A 69 -9.54 21.57 -13.02
N ASN A 70 -8.64 20.61 -13.23
CA ASN A 70 -8.70 19.69 -14.37
C ASN A 70 -9.95 18.79 -14.31
N LEU A 71 -10.48 18.53 -13.11
CA LEU A 71 -11.76 17.85 -12.87
C LEU A 71 -12.98 18.75 -13.13
N LYS A 72 -12.92 20.08 -12.88
CA LYS A 72 -14.09 20.99 -13.00
C LYS A 72 -14.56 21.28 -14.44
N ARG A 73 -13.75 21.03 -15.47
CA ARG A 73 -14.25 21.00 -16.87
C ARG A 73 -15.01 19.72 -17.22
N THR A 74 -15.07 18.75 -16.31
CA THR A 74 -15.80 17.49 -16.44
C THR A 74 -16.69 17.32 -15.20
N ARG A 75 -17.76 18.14 -15.14
CA ARG A 75 -18.68 18.32 -14.00
C ARG A 75 -19.15 17.01 -13.35
N ASN A 76 -19.32 17.08 -12.03
CA ASN A 76 -20.15 16.22 -11.18
C ASN A 76 -19.81 14.72 -11.22
N ASN A 77 -19.03 14.25 -10.24
CA ASN A 77 -19.34 13.11 -9.38
C ASN A 77 -18.06 12.63 -8.69
N ASP A 78 -18.24 12.27 -7.43
CA ASP A 78 -17.24 11.73 -6.50
C ASP A 78 -16.47 10.53 -7.06
N THR A 79 -15.21 10.35 -6.65
CA THR A 79 -14.56 9.08 -6.21
C THR A 79 -13.05 9.07 -6.50
N ASP A 80 -12.29 9.25 -5.41
CA ASP A 80 -11.13 8.47 -4.96
C ASP A 80 -9.91 8.21 -5.89
N SER A 81 -8.74 8.70 -5.44
CA SER A 81 -7.44 8.71 -6.15
C SER A 81 -6.81 7.34 -6.41
N SER A 82 -7.32 6.25 -5.82
CA SER A 82 -6.97 4.86 -6.19
C SER A 82 -7.49 4.47 -7.58
N SER A 83 -8.50 5.17 -8.08
CA SER A 83 -9.24 4.80 -9.28
C SER A 83 -8.45 5.04 -10.56
N GLU A 84 -7.64 6.10 -10.67
CA GLU A 84 -7.10 6.54 -11.97
C GLU A 84 -6.04 5.61 -12.57
N LEU A 85 -5.15 5.04 -11.74
CA LEU A 85 -4.17 4.04 -12.18
C LEU A 85 -4.88 2.72 -12.52
N VAL A 86 -5.83 2.31 -11.68
CA VAL A 86 -6.62 1.10 -11.89
C VAL A 86 -7.48 1.22 -13.16
N THR A 87 -8.09 2.39 -13.43
CA THR A 87 -8.85 2.63 -14.67
C THR A 87 -7.96 2.70 -15.90
N LYS A 88 -6.75 3.26 -15.82
CA LYS A 88 -5.77 3.18 -16.93
C LYS A 88 -5.38 1.73 -17.22
N GLN A 89 -5.13 0.93 -16.17
CA GLN A 89 -4.78 -0.48 -16.32
C GLN A 89 -5.93 -1.32 -16.87
N ILE A 90 -7.16 -1.09 -16.40
CA ILE A 90 -8.39 -1.72 -16.91
C ILE A 90 -8.58 -1.36 -18.39
N ARG A 91 -8.43 -0.08 -18.76
CA ARG A 91 -8.56 0.36 -20.16
C ARG A 91 -7.51 -0.31 -21.06
N ILE A 92 -6.27 -0.48 -20.59
CA ILE A 92 -5.22 -1.22 -21.33
C ILE A 92 -5.62 -2.69 -21.49
N LEU A 93 -6.11 -3.34 -20.44
CA LEU A 93 -6.58 -4.74 -20.50
C LEU A 93 -7.74 -4.90 -21.48
N GLU A 94 -8.71 -3.99 -21.46
CA GLU A 94 -9.86 -3.98 -22.39
C GLU A 94 -9.41 -3.79 -23.84
N GLN A 95 -8.52 -2.84 -24.11
CA GLN A 95 -7.99 -2.57 -25.45
C GLN A 95 -7.15 -3.73 -26.01
N ASN A 96 -6.60 -4.58 -25.15
CA ASN A 96 -5.71 -5.67 -25.55
C ASN A 96 -6.31 -7.06 -25.29
N LYS A 97 -7.60 -7.16 -24.93
CA LYS A 97 -8.26 -8.41 -24.51
C LYS A 97 -8.17 -9.54 -25.54
N ASP A 98 -8.15 -9.20 -26.83
CA ASP A 98 -8.08 -10.17 -27.91
C ASP A 98 -6.64 -10.62 -28.25
N LYS A 99 -5.62 -9.97 -27.69
CA LYS A 99 -4.23 -10.40 -27.87
C LYS A 99 -3.96 -11.65 -27.06
N LEU A 100 -3.45 -12.69 -27.72
CA LEU A 100 -3.17 -14.00 -27.13
C LEU A 100 -2.31 -13.92 -25.85
N VAL A 101 -1.28 -13.08 -25.85
CA VAL A 101 -0.39 -12.86 -24.69
C VAL A 101 -1.17 -12.30 -23.49
N TYR A 102 -2.06 -11.33 -23.70
CA TYR A 102 -2.85 -10.73 -22.63
C TYR A 102 -3.88 -11.71 -22.08
N ARG A 103 -4.54 -12.49 -22.96
CA ARG A 103 -5.45 -13.56 -22.55
C ARG A 103 -4.75 -14.57 -21.65
N GLN A 104 -3.53 -14.97 -22.01
CA GLN A 104 -2.76 -15.94 -21.23
C GLN A 104 -2.36 -15.39 -19.86
N VAL A 105 -1.80 -14.18 -19.80
CA VAL A 105 -1.44 -13.53 -18.53
C VAL A 105 -2.64 -13.37 -17.60
N VAL A 106 -3.80 -12.97 -18.14
CA VAL A 106 -5.03 -12.82 -17.34
C VAL A 106 -5.53 -14.17 -16.83
N ASN A 107 -5.51 -15.21 -17.66
CA ASN A 107 -5.90 -16.56 -17.25
C ASN A 107 -4.98 -17.11 -16.16
N ASP A 108 -3.66 -16.92 -16.29
CA ASP A 108 -2.69 -17.36 -15.29
C ASP A 108 -2.89 -16.62 -13.96
N ALA A 109 -3.12 -15.31 -14.00
CA ALA A 109 -3.43 -14.52 -12.80
C ALA A 109 -4.74 -14.95 -12.13
N LEU A 110 -5.78 -15.31 -12.91
CA LEU A 110 -7.04 -15.83 -12.39
C LEU A 110 -6.87 -17.19 -11.70
N LEU A 111 -6.07 -18.09 -12.28
CA LEU A 111 -5.76 -19.39 -11.68
C LEU A 111 -5.04 -19.23 -10.33
N ILE A 112 -4.06 -18.32 -10.27
CA ILE A 112 -3.34 -17.99 -9.04
C ILE A 112 -4.29 -17.42 -7.98
N ALA A 113 -5.10 -16.43 -8.34
CA ALA A 113 -6.07 -15.82 -7.42
C ALA A 113 -7.08 -16.85 -6.90
N SER A 114 -7.62 -17.69 -7.78
CA SER A 114 -8.56 -18.75 -7.40
C SER A 114 -7.94 -19.77 -6.44
N ALA A 115 -6.71 -20.21 -6.71
CA ALA A 115 -5.99 -21.14 -5.84
C ALA A 115 -5.74 -20.55 -4.45
N TYR A 116 -5.46 -19.24 -4.39
CA TYR A 116 -5.28 -18.52 -3.13
C TYR A 116 -6.57 -18.41 -2.32
N GLU A 117 -7.68 -17.99 -2.94
CA GLU A 117 -8.98 -17.92 -2.24
C GLU A 117 -9.37 -19.29 -1.64
N ASN A 118 -9.07 -20.38 -2.36
CA ASN A 118 -9.26 -21.73 -1.84
C ASN A 118 -8.35 -22.04 -0.66
N LEU A 119 -7.08 -21.61 -0.70
CA LEU A 119 -6.14 -21.78 0.42
C LEU A 119 -6.63 -21.07 1.68
N VAL A 120 -7.14 -19.84 1.55
CA VAL A 120 -7.74 -19.06 2.66
C VAL A 120 -8.98 -19.76 3.21
N ALA A 121 -9.78 -20.38 2.33
CA ALA A 121 -10.95 -21.19 2.72
C ALA A 121 -10.58 -22.60 3.24
N ASN A 122 -9.33 -22.82 3.66
CA ASN A 122 -8.81 -24.11 4.14
C ASN A 122 -8.84 -25.26 3.11
N ASN A 123 -9.04 -24.97 1.82
CA ASN A 123 -8.95 -25.93 0.72
C ASN A 123 -7.59 -25.82 0.01
N ILE A 124 -6.63 -26.64 0.43
CA ILE A 124 -5.26 -26.58 -0.08
C ILE A 124 -5.06 -27.25 -1.46
N LEU A 125 -6.02 -28.05 -1.94
CA LEU A 125 -5.84 -28.86 -3.16
C LEU A 125 -5.54 -28.03 -4.42
N PRO A 126 -6.28 -26.93 -4.72
CA PRO A 126 -6.01 -26.11 -5.90
C PRO A 126 -4.63 -25.45 -5.85
N PHE A 127 -4.18 -25.08 -4.65
CA PHE A 127 -2.86 -24.49 -4.45
C PHE A 127 -1.74 -25.51 -4.69
N ILE A 128 -1.90 -26.76 -4.22
CA ILE A 128 -0.94 -27.84 -4.48
C ILE A 128 -0.84 -28.13 -5.98
N GLU A 129 -1.96 -28.14 -6.70
CA GLU A 129 -1.99 -28.37 -8.14
C GLU A 129 -1.30 -27.24 -8.93
N LEU A 130 -1.56 -25.99 -8.54
CA LEU A 130 -0.86 -24.82 -9.09
C LEU A 130 0.65 -24.90 -8.84
N LEU A 131 1.05 -25.22 -7.61
CA LEU A 131 2.47 -25.37 -7.25
C LEU A 131 3.14 -26.48 -8.06
N LYS A 132 2.51 -27.65 -8.19
CA LYS A 132 3.01 -28.76 -9.02
C LYS A 132 3.19 -28.37 -10.48
N THR A 133 2.24 -27.63 -11.04
CA THR A 133 2.30 -27.13 -12.41
C THR A 133 3.47 -26.19 -12.61
N PHE A 134 3.64 -25.21 -11.71
CA PHE A 134 4.76 -24.27 -11.74
C PHE A 134 6.11 -24.99 -11.61
N LEU A 135 6.22 -25.91 -10.66
CA LEU A 135 7.44 -26.69 -10.42
C LEU A 135 7.78 -27.63 -11.58
N SER A 136 6.79 -28.15 -12.30
CA SER A 136 6.97 -29.03 -13.45
C SER A 136 7.42 -28.29 -14.71
N THR A 137 7.17 -26.97 -14.81
CA THR A 137 7.70 -26.13 -15.90
C THR A 137 9.15 -25.69 -15.68
N ARG A 138 9.70 -25.91 -14.48
CA ARG A 138 11.12 -25.69 -14.17
C ARG A 138 11.94 -26.92 -14.55
N SER A 139 13.24 -26.72 -14.79
CA SER A 139 14.17 -27.84 -14.94
C SER A 139 14.09 -28.75 -13.71
N GLN A 140 13.78 -30.02 -13.93
CA GLN A 140 13.60 -31.03 -12.88
C GLN A 140 14.84 -31.14 -11.96
N ILE A 141 16.04 -30.85 -12.51
CA ILE A 141 17.31 -30.77 -11.78
C ILE A 141 17.27 -29.67 -10.72
N SER A 142 16.75 -28.48 -11.06
CA SER A 142 16.65 -27.33 -10.14
C SER A 142 15.67 -27.56 -9.00
N LEU A 143 14.66 -28.42 -9.20
CA LEU A 143 13.71 -28.76 -8.15
C LEU A 143 14.29 -29.77 -7.15
N SER A 144 15.00 -30.79 -7.67
CA SER A 144 15.65 -31.80 -6.82
C SER A 144 16.78 -31.26 -5.95
N SER A 145 17.34 -30.09 -6.30
CA SER A 145 18.39 -29.38 -5.55
C SER A 145 17.91 -28.10 -4.86
N ALA A 146 16.61 -27.80 -4.90
CA ALA A 146 16.07 -26.58 -4.31
C ALA A 146 16.18 -26.60 -2.78
N ASN A 147 16.83 -25.60 -2.20
CA ASN A 147 16.86 -25.36 -0.75
C ASN A 147 15.67 -24.48 -0.31
N GLU A 148 15.47 -24.34 1.00
CA GLU A 148 14.36 -23.56 1.58
C GLU A 148 14.23 -22.13 1.00
N PRO A 149 15.31 -21.32 0.85
CA PRO A 149 15.21 -20.01 0.22
C PRO A 149 14.71 -20.03 -1.23
N VAL A 150 15.09 -21.05 -2.02
CA VAL A 150 14.62 -21.18 -3.41
C VAL A 150 13.14 -21.52 -3.44
N LEU A 151 12.68 -22.42 -2.55
CA LEU A 151 11.27 -22.75 -2.43
C LEU A 151 10.45 -21.57 -1.91
N GLN A 152 11.00 -20.81 -0.97
CA GLN A 152 10.41 -19.58 -0.42
C GLN A 152 10.17 -18.55 -1.52
N ALA A 153 11.21 -18.24 -2.30
CA ALA A 153 11.09 -17.32 -3.42
C ALA A 153 10.08 -17.80 -4.47
N ILE A 154 9.95 -19.11 -4.68
CA ILE A 154 8.93 -19.67 -5.58
C ILE A 154 7.53 -19.44 -5.03
N VAL A 155 7.31 -19.70 -3.75
CA VAL A 155 6.01 -19.48 -3.10
C VAL A 155 5.64 -18.00 -3.09
N GLU A 156 6.58 -17.10 -2.79
CA GLU A 156 6.37 -15.65 -2.83
C GLU A 156 6.02 -15.14 -4.22
N ASN A 157 6.60 -15.70 -5.28
CA ASN A 157 6.23 -15.35 -6.66
C ASN A 157 4.83 -15.82 -7.05
N LEU A 158 4.29 -16.84 -6.38
CA LEU A 158 2.94 -17.35 -6.59
C LEU A 158 1.90 -16.57 -5.78
N LEU A 159 2.32 -15.78 -4.79
CA LEU A 159 1.41 -15.04 -3.91
C LEU A 159 1.35 -13.57 -4.34
N PRO A 160 0.17 -12.94 -4.33
CA PRO A 160 0.08 -11.50 -4.51
C PRO A 160 0.93 -10.77 -3.46
N LEU A 161 1.63 -9.70 -3.86
CA LEU A 161 2.54 -8.93 -2.98
C LEU A 161 1.92 -8.47 -1.66
N LYS A 162 0.61 -8.17 -1.65
CA LYS A 162 -0.14 -7.81 -0.43
C LYS A 162 -0.21 -8.94 0.62
N TYR A 163 0.12 -10.16 0.23
CA TYR A 163 0.07 -11.36 1.06
C TYR A 163 1.44 -12.02 1.24
N CYS A 164 2.51 -11.44 0.68
CA CYS A 164 3.87 -11.85 0.99
C CYS A 164 4.20 -11.38 2.41
N ILE A 165 4.31 -12.32 3.35
CA ILE A 165 4.77 -12.01 4.71
C ILE A 165 6.30 -12.01 4.67
N PRO A 166 6.98 -10.90 5.00
CA PRO A 166 8.44 -10.80 4.94
C PRO A 166 9.17 -11.89 5.74
N GLU A 167 8.53 -12.44 6.78
CA GLU A 167 9.09 -13.50 7.62
C GLU A 167 8.38 -14.86 7.50
N LEU A 168 7.71 -15.14 6.38
CA LEU A 168 7.15 -16.48 6.12
C LEU A 168 8.32 -17.47 5.97
N SER A 169 8.80 -18.05 7.07
CA SER A 169 9.75 -19.16 7.02
C SER A 169 8.97 -20.41 6.63
N LEU A 170 9.17 -20.93 5.41
CA LEU A 170 8.75 -22.29 5.07
C LEU A 170 9.43 -23.28 6.02
N VAL A 171 8.73 -23.69 7.09
CA VAL A 171 9.22 -24.74 8.00
C VAL A 171 9.19 -26.07 7.24
N MET A 172 10.25 -26.33 6.50
CA MET A 172 10.52 -27.61 5.86
C MET A 172 11.18 -28.49 6.94
N ASP A 173 10.43 -29.50 7.40
CA ASP A 173 10.72 -30.42 8.51
C ASP A 173 10.43 -29.93 9.94
N GLY A 174 9.45 -30.59 10.56
CA GLY A 174 9.07 -30.45 11.98
C GLY A 174 10.10 -30.95 12.99
N THR A 175 11.39 -30.92 12.67
CA THR A 175 12.48 -31.33 13.58
C THR A 175 13.48 -30.21 13.89
N LYS A 176 13.38 -29.03 13.28
CA LYS A 176 14.31 -27.92 13.57
C LYS A 176 13.60 -26.68 14.10
N LEU A 177 14.00 -26.31 15.32
CA LEU A 177 13.55 -25.08 15.99
C LEU A 177 14.13 -23.85 15.31
N LYS A 178 13.28 -22.81 15.25
CA LYS A 178 13.51 -21.50 14.64
C LYS A 178 14.77 -20.82 15.24
N GLY A 179 15.72 -20.38 14.39
CA GLY A 179 16.76 -19.42 14.80
C GLY A 179 18.24 -19.83 14.72
N PHE A 180 18.66 -20.70 13.80
CA PHE A 180 20.08 -20.81 13.45
C PHE A 180 20.28 -20.88 11.94
N GLY A 181 20.88 -19.83 11.39
CA GLY A 181 21.25 -19.63 9.99
C GLY A 181 21.65 -18.18 9.77
#